data_AF-A0A959RSC2-F1
#
_entry.id   AF-A0A959RSC2-F1
#
_cell.length_a   1.000
_cell.length_b   1.000
_cell.length_c   1.000
_cell.angle_alpha   90.00
_cell.angle_beta   90.00
_cell.angle_gamma   90.00
#
_symmetry.space_group_name_H-M   'P 1'
#
loop_
_entity.id
_entity.type
_entity.pdbx_description
1 polymer ?
#
loop_
_entity_poly.entity_id
_entity_poly.type
_entity_poly.pdbx_seq_one_letter_code
_entity_poly.pdbx_strand_id
1 'polypeptide(L)'
;MSITNYYHATINQGIQKHKKENTIFVVQGMSEQCLSQFEDTNITDKETFLSEQHTAFSKAWFTQFFTALNTPKEFHLISYAQLTYLFSYIDPSFFMERVVVLQDNLRQLYPLPKSLYVEKEENESIEKRSDLMPLHHAEQLKIGDNYYYSLKSVSQQLETIDLHQDEKLLELKDHNGDHEVIDMSDAYELDVFVNEVMQGSKAPTAYIKLHTKQPANQHHQTVLQKVNAFLKTLGGALYFLPEVAVEEDYQPLPGTTTALQQYWGVKASFRNLKVYKNPNSSKEVIDISQGLIVDTIIQEYENAKDNKEVR
;
A
#
# COMPACT_ATOMS: atom_id res chain seq x y z
N MET A 1 -11.00 -16.93 -3.85
CA MET A 1 -12.19 -16.14 -3.42
C MET A 1 -12.12 -14.81 -4.14
N SER A 2 -13.24 -14.23 -4.62
CA SER A 2 -13.18 -12.87 -5.20
C SER A 2 -12.98 -11.83 -4.09
N ILE A 3 -12.29 -10.73 -4.39
CA ILE A 3 -11.97 -9.66 -3.43
C ILE A 3 -13.25 -9.05 -2.86
N THR A 4 -14.24 -8.79 -3.69
CA THR A 4 -15.55 -8.28 -3.25
C THR A 4 -16.23 -9.23 -2.25
N ASN A 5 -16.25 -10.54 -2.52
CA ASN A 5 -16.84 -11.51 -1.58
C ASN A 5 -16.06 -11.59 -0.27
N TYR A 6 -14.73 -11.47 -0.33
CA TYR A 6 -13.89 -11.40 0.86
C TYR A 6 -14.28 -10.19 1.72
N TYR A 7 -14.29 -8.98 1.15
CA TYR A 7 -14.63 -7.77 1.91
C TYR A 7 -16.05 -7.80 2.46
N HIS A 8 -17.03 -8.29 1.69
CA HIS A 8 -18.39 -8.45 2.19
C HIS A 8 -18.47 -9.38 3.40
N ALA A 9 -17.78 -10.52 3.33
CA ALA A 9 -17.74 -11.48 4.44
C ALA A 9 -17.10 -10.85 5.68
N THR A 10 -15.97 -10.16 5.52
CA THR A 10 -15.23 -9.52 6.61
C THR A 10 -16.01 -8.37 7.24
N ILE A 11 -16.68 -7.53 6.45
CA ILE A 11 -17.58 -6.46 6.93
C ILE A 11 -18.73 -7.07 7.72
N ASN A 12 -19.41 -8.07 7.15
CA ASN A 12 -20.52 -8.73 7.84
C ASN A 12 -20.09 -9.38 9.15
N GLN A 13 -18.92 -10.01 9.19
CA GLN A 13 -18.34 -10.54 10.42
C GLN A 13 -18.09 -9.43 11.46
N GLY A 14 -17.54 -8.29 11.04
CA GLY A 14 -17.33 -7.11 11.88
C GLY A 14 -18.63 -6.59 12.48
N ILE A 15 -19.66 -6.46 11.64
CA ILE A 15 -21.03 -6.05 12.02
C ILE A 15 -21.61 -7.03 13.05
N GLN A 16 -21.63 -8.34 12.75
CA GLN A 16 -22.24 -9.33 13.64
C GLN A 16 -21.58 -9.38 15.02
N LYS A 17 -20.25 -9.20 15.08
CA LYS A 17 -19.50 -9.23 16.34
C LYS A 17 -19.84 -8.06 17.27
N HIS A 18 -20.29 -6.92 16.73
CA HIS A 18 -20.55 -5.68 17.49
C HIS A 18 -21.97 -5.17 17.31
N LYS A 19 -22.87 -6.04 16.84
CA LYS A 19 -24.25 -5.70 16.55
C LYS A 19 -24.97 -5.29 17.82
N LYS A 20 -25.32 -4.01 17.89
CA LYS A 20 -26.32 -3.46 18.82
C LYS A 20 -27.42 -2.84 17.97
N GLU A 21 -28.64 -2.77 18.49
CA GLU A 21 -29.73 -2.13 17.76
C GLU A 21 -29.36 -0.68 17.43
N ASN A 22 -29.65 -0.27 16.20
CA ASN A 22 -29.49 1.10 15.75
C ASN A 22 -28.03 1.62 15.73
N THR A 23 -27.03 0.72 15.75
CA THR A 23 -25.61 1.04 15.53
C THR A 23 -25.40 1.64 14.14
N ILE A 24 -24.47 2.58 14.03
CA ILE A 24 -24.01 3.20 12.78
C ILE A 24 -22.62 2.64 12.46
N PHE A 25 -22.56 1.65 11.59
CA PHE A 25 -21.32 1.13 11.05
C PHE A 25 -20.80 2.02 9.94
N VAL A 26 -19.52 2.36 10.01
CA VAL A 26 -18.84 3.23 9.06
C VAL A 26 -17.75 2.45 8.36
N VAL A 27 -17.86 2.25 7.05
CA VAL A 27 -16.79 1.62 6.28
C VAL A 27 -15.69 2.63 5.95
N GLN A 28 -14.45 2.30 6.29
CA GLN A 28 -13.29 3.16 6.08
C GLN A 28 -12.20 2.42 5.29
N GLY A 29 -11.69 3.06 4.23
CA GLY A 29 -10.55 2.56 3.47
C GLY A 29 -10.86 1.49 2.41
N MET A 30 -12.13 1.22 2.14
CA MET A 30 -12.53 0.23 1.12
C MET A 30 -12.70 0.89 -0.24
N SER A 31 -12.31 0.19 -1.31
CA SER A 31 -12.53 0.67 -2.67
C SER A 31 -14.00 0.60 -3.08
N GLU A 32 -14.38 1.41 -4.06
CA GLU A 32 -15.70 1.36 -4.70
C GLU A 32 -16.04 -0.06 -5.18
N GLN A 33 -15.05 -0.75 -5.76
CA GLN A 33 -15.20 -2.13 -6.22
C GLN A 33 -15.56 -3.12 -5.09
N CYS A 34 -15.01 -2.93 -3.89
CA CYS A 34 -15.32 -3.76 -2.72
C CYS A 34 -16.71 -3.48 -2.15
N LEU A 35 -17.23 -2.25 -2.32
CA LEU A 35 -18.49 -1.81 -1.72
C LEU A 35 -19.69 -1.85 -2.68
N SER A 36 -19.45 -1.76 -4.00
CA SER A 36 -20.48 -1.63 -5.03
C SER A 36 -21.50 -2.79 -5.09
N GLN A 37 -21.14 -3.95 -4.56
CA GLN A 37 -21.99 -5.14 -4.55
C GLN A 37 -22.59 -5.43 -3.17
N PHE A 38 -22.31 -4.59 -2.16
CA PHE A 38 -22.74 -4.84 -0.78
C PHE A 38 -24.28 -4.73 -0.67
N GLU A 39 -24.91 -5.61 0.10
CA GLU A 39 -26.38 -5.67 0.17
C GLU A 39 -27.00 -4.35 0.66
N ASP A 40 -28.01 -3.91 -0.08
CA ASP A 40 -28.51 -2.53 -0.07
C ASP A 40 -29.37 -2.13 1.14
N THR A 41 -29.91 -3.10 1.90
CA THR A 41 -31.03 -2.83 2.81
C THR A 41 -30.65 -1.94 4.01
N ASN A 42 -29.40 -2.01 4.45
CA ASN A 42 -28.90 -1.27 5.60
C ASN A 42 -28.06 -0.04 5.24
N ILE A 43 -27.78 0.20 3.96
CA ILE A 43 -27.14 1.44 3.50
C ILE A 43 -28.10 2.60 3.80
N THR A 44 -27.61 3.63 4.49
CA THR A 44 -28.48 4.74 4.94
C THR A 44 -28.86 5.67 3.81
N ASP A 45 -27.87 6.05 2.99
CA ASP A 45 -28.06 6.82 1.78
C ASP A 45 -27.17 6.25 0.70
N LYS A 46 -27.79 5.59 -0.28
CA LYS A 46 -27.11 4.87 -1.35
C LYS A 46 -26.56 5.81 -2.41
N GLU A 47 -27.19 6.96 -2.63
CA GLU A 47 -26.82 7.87 -3.72
C GLU A 47 -25.42 8.47 -3.48
N THR A 48 -25.07 8.80 -2.23
CA THR A 48 -23.76 9.35 -1.91
C THR A 48 -22.82 8.34 -1.24
N PHE A 49 -23.19 7.06 -1.10
CA PHE A 49 -22.41 6.07 -0.35
C PHE A 49 -20.99 5.91 -0.91
N LEU A 50 -20.86 5.87 -2.23
CA LEU A 50 -19.60 5.72 -2.96
C LEU A 50 -19.03 7.06 -3.47
N SER A 51 -19.63 8.20 -3.06
CA SER A 51 -19.23 9.51 -3.57
C SER A 51 -17.98 10.03 -2.87
N GLU A 52 -16.95 10.27 -3.67
CA GLU A 52 -15.73 10.97 -3.27
C GLU A 52 -15.79 12.50 -3.54
N GLN A 53 -16.91 12.99 -4.10
CA GLN A 53 -17.07 14.40 -4.47
C GLN A 53 -17.61 15.24 -3.31
N HIS A 54 -16.92 16.34 -2.98
CA HIS A 54 -17.37 17.29 -1.94
C HIS A 54 -18.79 17.81 -2.20
N THR A 55 -19.13 18.06 -3.46
CA THR A 55 -20.42 18.66 -3.88
C THR A 55 -21.64 17.75 -3.64
N ALA A 56 -21.44 16.46 -3.40
CA ALA A 56 -22.53 15.53 -3.08
C ALA A 56 -23.17 15.84 -1.71
N PHE A 57 -22.43 16.46 -0.80
CA PHE A 57 -22.80 16.58 0.62
C PHE A 57 -23.38 17.96 0.97
N SER A 58 -24.51 18.30 0.35
CA SER A 58 -25.20 19.59 0.55
C SER A 58 -25.97 19.68 1.88
N LYS A 59 -26.49 20.87 2.22
CA LYS A 59 -27.40 21.04 3.38
C LYS A 59 -28.70 20.22 3.25
N ALA A 60 -29.20 20.07 2.02
CA ALA A 60 -30.39 19.26 1.75
C ALA A 60 -30.10 17.77 1.99
N TRP A 61 -28.95 17.31 1.50
CA TRP A 61 -28.43 15.97 1.79
C TRP A 61 -28.32 15.76 3.31
N PHE A 62 -27.67 16.67 4.03
CA PHE A 62 -27.51 16.57 5.49
C PHE A 62 -28.86 16.40 6.20
N THR A 63 -29.87 17.19 5.82
CA THR A 63 -31.20 17.11 6.44
C THR A 63 -31.82 15.72 6.25
N GLN A 64 -31.78 15.19 5.03
CA GLN A 64 -32.33 13.87 4.72
C GLN A 64 -31.54 12.75 5.41
N PHE A 65 -30.21 12.81 5.33
CA PHE A 65 -29.30 11.84 5.92
C PHE A 65 -29.42 11.80 7.45
N PHE A 66 -29.50 12.97 8.09
CA PHE A 66 -29.73 13.09 9.53
C PHE A 66 -31.06 12.48 9.95
N THR A 67 -32.16 12.77 9.23
CA THR A 67 -33.46 12.15 9.49
C THR A 67 -33.41 10.63 9.33
N ALA A 68 -32.72 10.14 8.29
CA ALA A 68 -32.55 8.71 8.06
C ALA A 68 -31.80 8.02 9.21
N LEU A 69 -30.69 8.59 9.71
CA LEU A 69 -29.92 8.06 10.85
C LEU A 69 -30.69 8.05 12.19
N ASN A 70 -31.74 8.86 12.31
CA ASN A 70 -32.62 8.87 13.48
C ASN A 70 -33.79 7.88 13.36
N THR A 71 -34.02 7.31 12.17
CA THR A 71 -35.05 6.30 11.96
C THR A 71 -34.50 4.94 12.43
N PRO A 72 -35.11 4.28 13.43
CA PRO A 72 -34.59 3.03 13.95
C PRO A 72 -34.45 1.95 12.87
N LYS A 73 -33.25 1.39 12.77
CA LYS A 73 -32.93 0.21 11.96
C LYS A 73 -32.21 -0.84 12.81
N GLU A 74 -32.10 -2.05 12.27
CA GLU A 74 -31.21 -3.08 12.83
C GLU A 74 -29.79 -2.50 12.98
N PHE A 75 -29.28 -1.91 11.90
CA PHE A 75 -28.12 -1.04 11.89
C PHE A 75 -28.16 -0.10 10.68
N HIS A 76 -27.34 0.93 10.72
CA HIS A 76 -27.03 1.81 9.60
C HIS A 76 -25.65 1.49 9.08
N LEU A 77 -25.49 1.41 7.76
CA LEU A 77 -24.20 1.38 7.10
C LEU A 77 -23.99 2.68 6.33
N ILE A 78 -22.86 3.33 6.56
CA ILE A 78 -22.48 4.60 5.91
C ILE A 78 -21.00 4.57 5.53
N SER A 79 -20.60 5.41 4.58
CA SER A 79 -19.18 5.57 4.23
C SER A 79 -18.47 6.56 5.13
N TYR A 80 -17.15 6.47 5.18
CA TYR A 80 -16.32 7.42 5.93
C TYR A 80 -16.49 8.87 5.43
N ALA A 81 -16.70 9.06 4.12
CA ALA A 81 -17.04 10.35 3.55
C ALA A 81 -18.34 10.90 4.14
N GLN A 82 -19.42 10.10 4.15
CA GLN A 82 -20.70 10.48 4.74
C GLN A 82 -20.57 10.85 6.24
N LEU A 83 -19.81 10.08 7.03
CA LEU A 83 -19.54 10.41 8.43
C LEU A 83 -18.83 11.76 8.58
N THR A 84 -17.76 11.97 7.80
CA THR A 84 -16.95 13.19 7.89
C THR A 84 -17.78 14.43 7.55
N TYR A 85 -18.61 14.34 6.50
CA TYR A 85 -19.52 15.43 6.14
C TYR A 85 -20.64 15.62 7.16
N LEU A 86 -21.19 14.54 7.73
CA LEU A 86 -22.16 14.65 8.83
C LEU A 86 -21.57 15.48 9.99
N PHE A 87 -20.37 15.15 10.44
CA PHE A 87 -19.67 15.86 11.52
C PHE A 87 -19.25 17.30 11.17
N SER A 88 -19.26 17.67 9.89
CA SER A 88 -19.08 19.06 9.48
C SER A 88 -20.32 19.94 9.68
N TYR A 89 -21.51 19.32 9.79
CA TYR A 89 -22.79 20.02 9.95
C TYR A 89 -23.37 19.97 11.38
N ILE A 90 -22.94 19.03 12.21
CA ILE A 90 -23.46 18.85 13.57
C ILE A 90 -22.34 18.54 14.56
N ASP A 91 -22.58 18.85 15.84
CA ASP A 91 -21.77 18.36 16.94
C ASP A 91 -21.68 16.81 16.89
N PRO A 92 -20.48 16.23 16.75
CA PRO A 92 -20.30 14.78 16.65
C PRO A 92 -20.88 13.97 17.82
N SER A 93 -20.95 14.57 19.01
CA SER A 93 -21.47 13.91 20.23
C SER A 93 -22.88 13.38 20.08
N PHE A 94 -23.65 13.90 19.12
CA PHE A 94 -24.99 13.42 18.83
C PHE A 94 -25.04 11.94 18.42
N PHE A 95 -24.00 11.42 17.75
CA PHE A 95 -23.96 10.05 17.24
C PHE A 95 -22.80 9.21 17.76
N MET A 96 -21.80 9.79 18.44
CA MET A 96 -20.56 9.09 18.82
C MET A 96 -20.79 7.74 19.51
N GLU A 97 -21.77 7.64 20.42
CA GLU A 97 -22.06 6.38 21.14
C GLU A 97 -22.62 5.26 20.25
N ARG A 98 -23.15 5.61 19.08
CA ARG A 98 -23.71 4.67 18.10
C ARG A 98 -22.72 4.34 16.98
N VAL A 99 -21.65 5.11 16.82
CA VAL A 99 -20.74 5.00 15.68
C VAL A 99 -19.65 3.97 15.96
N VAL A 100 -19.51 3.03 15.03
CA VAL A 100 -18.45 2.03 15.03
C VAL A 100 -17.79 2.02 13.65
N VAL A 101 -16.48 2.26 13.61
CA VAL A 101 -15.71 2.30 12.36
C VAL A 101 -15.19 0.90 12.04
N LEU A 102 -15.46 0.44 10.83
CA LEU A 102 -14.93 -0.78 10.23
C LEU A 102 -13.78 -0.39 9.30
N GLN A 103 -12.56 -0.55 9.79
CA GLN A 103 -11.35 -0.04 9.14
C GLN A 103 -10.68 -1.13 8.30
N ASP A 104 -10.45 -0.83 7.02
CA ASP A 104 -9.42 -1.51 6.23
C ASP A 104 -8.05 -1.08 6.77
N ASN A 105 -7.40 -2.02 7.45
CA ASN A 105 -6.13 -1.81 8.13
C ASN A 105 -4.95 -2.49 7.41
N LEU A 106 -5.07 -2.71 6.09
CA LEU A 106 -3.98 -3.25 5.25
C LEU A 106 -3.08 -2.17 4.65
N ARG A 107 -3.58 -0.94 4.52
CA ARG A 107 -2.99 0.11 3.70
C ARG A 107 -3.38 1.50 4.21
N GLN A 108 -2.61 2.51 3.83
CA GLN A 108 -2.83 3.91 4.23
C GLN A 108 -3.21 4.81 3.04
N LEU A 109 -2.86 4.38 1.83
CA LEU A 109 -3.22 5.03 0.58
C LEU A 109 -4.37 4.33 -0.14
N TYR A 110 -5.30 5.16 -0.62
CA TYR A 110 -6.52 4.75 -1.30
C TYR A 110 -6.57 5.32 -2.72
N PRO A 111 -7.09 4.56 -3.70
CA PRO A 111 -7.02 4.97 -5.09
C PRO A 111 -7.98 6.14 -5.34
N LEU A 112 -7.53 7.10 -6.14
CA LEU A 112 -8.28 8.28 -6.52
C LEU A 112 -8.43 8.34 -8.04
N PRO A 113 -9.65 8.53 -8.58
CA PRO A 113 -9.81 8.84 -10.00
C PRO A 113 -9.07 10.14 -10.35
N LYS A 114 -8.35 10.16 -11.49
CA LYS A 114 -7.64 11.35 -11.98
C LYS A 114 -8.53 12.60 -12.05
N SER A 115 -9.81 12.43 -12.38
CA SER A 115 -10.79 13.53 -12.44
C SER A 115 -11.07 14.21 -11.10
N LEU A 116 -10.75 13.56 -9.98
CA LEU A 116 -10.94 14.07 -8.61
C LEU A 116 -9.62 14.52 -7.96
N TYR A 117 -8.50 14.39 -8.68
CA TYR A 117 -7.22 14.87 -8.21
C TYR A 117 -7.15 16.39 -8.34
N VAL A 118 -6.80 17.05 -7.23
CA VAL A 118 -6.66 18.50 -7.15
C VAL A 118 -5.18 18.84 -7.16
N GLU A 119 -4.71 19.39 -8.28
CA GLU A 119 -3.31 19.80 -8.45
C GLU A 119 -2.97 20.96 -7.50
N LYS A 120 -1.79 20.88 -6.85
CA LYS A 120 -1.29 21.98 -6.03
C LYS A 120 -0.77 23.08 -6.98
N GLU A 121 -1.31 24.29 -6.91
CA GLU A 121 -0.77 25.42 -7.68
C GLU A 121 0.63 25.79 -7.16
N GLU A 122 1.62 25.89 -8.05
CA GLU A 122 3.05 26.10 -7.71
C GLU A 122 3.35 27.45 -7.02
N ASN A 123 2.38 28.36 -6.91
CA ASN A 123 2.62 29.75 -6.50
C ASN A 123 2.35 30.08 -5.02
N GLU A 124 1.85 29.15 -4.20
CA GLU A 124 1.63 29.41 -2.77
C GLU A 124 2.73 28.81 -1.89
N SER A 125 3.56 29.68 -1.30
CA SER A 125 4.70 29.31 -0.45
C SER A 125 4.33 28.75 0.94
N ILE A 126 3.05 28.46 1.16
CA ILE A 126 2.51 27.75 2.32
C ILE A 126 1.41 26.86 1.74
N GLU A 127 1.54 25.55 1.91
CA GLU A 127 0.61 24.55 1.36
C GLU A 127 -0.82 24.74 1.91
N LYS A 128 -1.60 25.63 1.29
CA LYS A 128 -2.99 25.83 1.66
C LYS A 128 -3.81 24.69 1.05
N ARG A 129 -4.52 23.96 1.89
CA ARG A 129 -5.48 22.94 1.44
C ARG A 129 -6.51 23.60 0.52
N SER A 130 -6.67 23.06 -0.69
CA SER A 130 -7.70 23.52 -1.62
C SER A 130 -9.11 23.32 -1.05
N ASP A 131 -9.98 24.32 -1.22
CA ASP A 131 -11.39 24.24 -0.83
C ASP A 131 -12.17 23.18 -1.63
N LEU A 132 -11.62 22.73 -2.76
CA LEU A 132 -12.20 21.67 -3.59
C LEU A 132 -11.86 20.27 -3.08
N MET A 133 -10.88 20.15 -2.17
CA MET A 133 -10.46 18.85 -1.64
C MET A 133 -11.53 18.29 -0.68
N PRO A 134 -11.98 17.04 -0.88
CA PRO A 134 -12.95 16.40 0.01
C PRO A 134 -12.51 16.40 1.48
N LEU A 135 -13.47 16.60 2.40
CA LEU A 135 -13.15 16.82 3.82
C LEU A 135 -12.44 15.65 4.48
N HIS A 136 -12.71 14.43 4.02
CA HIS A 136 -12.11 13.19 4.51
C HIS A 136 -10.75 12.86 3.89
N HIS A 137 -10.27 13.64 2.92
CA HIS A 137 -8.90 13.52 2.40
C HIS A 137 -7.95 14.37 3.25
N ALA A 138 -6.88 13.77 3.76
CA ALA A 138 -5.78 14.49 4.38
C ALA A 138 -4.88 15.08 3.29
N GLU A 139 -4.43 14.23 2.38
CA GLU A 139 -3.56 14.59 1.26
C GLU A 139 -3.96 13.82 -0.01
N GLN A 140 -3.58 14.36 -1.15
CA GLN A 140 -3.65 13.68 -2.44
C GLN A 140 -2.27 13.67 -3.07
N LEU A 141 -1.92 12.55 -3.69
CA LEU A 141 -0.59 12.29 -4.25
C LEU A 141 -0.69 11.55 -5.58
N LYS A 142 0.32 11.79 -6.42
CA LYS A 142 0.53 11.08 -7.68
C LYS A 142 1.77 10.21 -7.53
N ILE A 143 1.62 8.90 -7.74
CA ILE A 143 2.73 7.93 -7.76
C ILE A 143 2.69 7.23 -9.10
N GLY A 144 3.77 7.37 -9.89
CA GLY A 144 3.78 6.94 -11.29
C GLY A 144 2.65 7.62 -12.08
N ASP A 145 1.81 6.83 -12.73
CA ASP A 145 0.64 7.30 -13.48
C ASP A 145 -0.68 7.27 -12.69
N ASN A 146 -0.62 6.78 -11.45
CA ASN A 146 -1.78 6.59 -10.58
C ASN A 146 -1.92 7.72 -9.56
N TYR A 147 -3.14 7.93 -9.08
CA TYR A 147 -3.47 8.96 -8.09
C TYR A 147 -4.05 8.30 -6.86
N TYR A 148 -3.68 8.84 -5.70
CA TYR A 148 -4.06 8.31 -4.41
C TYR A 148 -4.44 9.43 -3.45
N TYR A 149 -5.13 9.07 -2.39
CA TYR A 149 -5.37 9.93 -1.24
C TYR A 149 -5.11 9.19 0.07
N SER A 150 -4.74 9.94 1.10
CA SER A 150 -4.69 9.48 2.48
C SER A 150 -5.91 9.98 3.25
N LEU A 151 -6.40 9.20 4.21
CA LEU A 151 -7.57 9.58 4.99
C LEU A 151 -7.21 10.57 6.08
N LYS A 152 -8.06 11.60 6.23
CA LYS A 152 -8.01 12.53 7.35
C LYS A 152 -8.71 11.92 8.54
N SER A 153 -7.99 11.73 9.63
CA SER A 153 -8.58 11.33 10.90
C SER A 153 -9.61 12.35 11.38
N VAL A 154 -10.76 11.86 11.83
CA VAL A 154 -11.69 12.65 12.63
C VAL A 154 -11.09 12.91 14.01
N SER A 155 -11.38 14.08 14.59
CA SER A 155 -10.82 14.47 15.90
C SER A 155 -11.40 13.68 17.07
N GLN A 156 -12.53 13.00 16.85
CA GLN A 156 -13.24 12.23 17.86
C GLN A 156 -12.61 10.86 18.07
N GLN A 157 -12.59 10.40 19.32
CA GLN A 157 -12.28 9.00 19.61
C GLN A 157 -13.51 8.16 19.27
N LEU A 158 -13.43 7.40 18.18
CA LEU A 158 -14.48 6.48 17.75
C LEU A 158 -14.06 5.04 18.03
N GLU A 159 -15.03 4.21 18.40
CA GLU A 159 -14.81 2.76 18.43
C GLU A 159 -14.43 2.30 17.02
N THR A 160 -13.30 1.61 16.90
CA THR A 160 -12.74 1.18 15.62
C THR A 160 -12.44 -0.31 15.67
N ILE A 161 -12.84 -1.01 14.62
CA ILE A 161 -12.63 -2.45 14.43
C ILE A 161 -11.81 -2.61 13.15
N ASP A 162 -10.57 -3.04 13.33
CA ASP A 162 -9.72 -3.55 12.27
C ASP A 162 -10.36 -4.80 11.64
N LEU A 163 -10.54 -4.77 10.33
CA LEU A 163 -11.16 -5.87 9.59
C LEU A 163 -10.20 -7.04 9.36
N HIS A 164 -8.90 -6.76 9.28
CA HIS A 164 -7.86 -7.74 9.02
C HIS A 164 -7.06 -8.00 10.29
N GLN A 165 -7.34 -9.15 10.93
CA GLN A 165 -6.71 -9.58 12.18
C GLN A 165 -5.74 -10.75 11.96
N ASP A 166 -5.90 -11.51 10.89
CA ASP A 166 -5.07 -12.66 10.60
C ASP A 166 -3.66 -12.22 10.22
N GLU A 167 -2.66 -12.86 10.81
CA GLU A 167 -1.24 -12.61 10.54
C GLU A 167 -0.58 -13.88 10.04
N LYS A 168 0.20 -13.77 8.95
CA LYS A 168 1.01 -14.87 8.43
C LYS A 168 2.43 -14.43 8.16
N LEU A 169 3.38 -15.17 8.73
CA LEU A 169 4.81 -14.99 8.46
C LEU A 169 5.11 -15.18 6.97
N LEU A 170 6.03 -14.37 6.48
CA LEU A 170 6.56 -14.46 5.13
C LEU A 170 7.56 -15.62 5.06
N GLU A 171 7.53 -16.34 3.95
CA GLU A 171 8.44 -17.45 3.69
C GLU A 171 9.65 -16.97 2.88
N LEU A 172 10.81 -17.58 3.09
CA LEU A 172 11.97 -17.38 2.23
C LEU A 172 11.75 -18.14 0.93
N LYS A 173 12.01 -17.50 -0.22
CA LYS A 173 11.93 -18.15 -1.51
C LYS A 173 13.03 -17.62 -2.43
N ASP A 174 13.68 -18.54 -3.12
CA ASP A 174 14.75 -18.20 -4.07
C ASP A 174 14.20 -17.37 -5.22
N HIS A 175 14.95 -16.35 -5.60
CA HIS A 175 14.61 -15.43 -6.68
C HIS A 175 14.97 -16.03 -8.04
N ASN A 176 14.02 -16.76 -8.64
CA ASN A 176 14.17 -17.30 -9.98
C ASN A 176 13.14 -16.66 -10.92
N GLY A 177 13.56 -15.67 -11.73
CA GLY A 177 12.74 -15.03 -12.76
C GLY A 177 12.42 -13.56 -12.47
N ASP A 178 11.62 -12.97 -13.35
CA ASP A 178 11.04 -11.63 -13.22
C ASP A 178 9.84 -11.71 -12.26
N HIS A 179 9.95 -11.04 -11.11
CA HIS A 179 8.92 -11.02 -10.07
C HIS A 179 8.76 -9.60 -9.56
N GLU A 180 7.55 -9.28 -9.09
CA GLU A 180 7.32 -8.03 -8.39
C GLU A 180 8.15 -7.97 -7.11
N VAL A 181 8.98 -6.93 -6.97
CA VAL A 181 9.78 -6.66 -5.78
C VAL A 181 9.28 -5.38 -5.12
N ILE A 182 9.05 -5.45 -3.82
CA ILE A 182 8.64 -4.34 -2.96
C ILE A 182 9.81 -4.00 -2.03
N ASP A 183 10.31 -2.78 -2.14
CA ASP A 183 11.33 -2.20 -1.29
C ASP A 183 10.68 -1.46 -0.11
N MET A 184 10.85 -2.01 1.09
CA MET A 184 10.26 -1.44 2.31
C MET A 184 10.94 -0.13 2.76
N SER A 185 11.96 0.36 2.05
CA SER A 185 12.48 1.72 2.23
C SER A 185 11.57 2.80 1.64
N ASP A 186 10.76 2.47 0.64
CA ASP A 186 9.70 3.35 0.16
C ASP A 186 8.46 3.20 1.06
N ALA A 187 7.91 4.33 1.51
CA ALA A 187 6.79 4.35 2.45
C ALA A 187 5.45 3.89 1.83
N TYR A 188 5.35 3.82 0.50
CA TYR A 188 4.09 3.65 -0.22
C TYR A 188 4.07 2.46 -1.17
N GLU A 189 5.21 1.83 -1.48
CA GLU A 189 5.25 0.70 -2.44
C GLU A 189 4.33 -0.46 -2.04
N LEU A 190 4.26 -0.81 -0.75
CA LEU A 190 3.35 -1.87 -0.28
C LEU A 190 1.88 -1.48 -0.51
N ASP A 191 1.52 -0.23 -0.24
CA ASP A 191 0.15 0.26 -0.44
C ASP A 191 -0.21 0.29 -1.92
N VAL A 192 0.71 0.74 -2.78
CA VAL A 192 0.54 0.73 -4.24
C VAL A 192 0.33 -0.68 -4.74
N PHE A 193 1.16 -1.64 -4.32
CA PHE A 193 1.01 -3.04 -4.68
C PHE A 193 -0.34 -3.62 -4.26
N VAL A 194 -0.75 -3.41 -3.00
CA VAL A 194 -2.04 -3.91 -2.50
C VAL A 194 -3.20 -3.29 -3.31
N ASN A 195 -3.13 -2.00 -3.63
CA ASN A 195 -4.12 -1.34 -4.48
C ASN A 195 -4.22 -1.98 -5.87
N GLU A 196 -3.10 -2.24 -6.53
CA GLU A 196 -3.04 -2.84 -7.86
C GLU A 196 -3.59 -4.28 -7.86
N VAL A 197 -3.28 -5.06 -6.82
CA VAL A 197 -3.89 -6.39 -6.61
C VAL A 197 -5.41 -6.27 -6.42
N MET A 198 -5.87 -5.31 -5.61
CA MET A 198 -7.29 -5.09 -5.37
C MET A 198 -8.06 -4.69 -6.63
N GLN A 199 -7.45 -3.90 -7.51
CA GLN A 199 -8.01 -3.50 -8.81
C GLN A 199 -7.91 -4.61 -9.86
N GLY A 200 -7.15 -5.67 -9.59
CA GLY A 200 -6.90 -6.76 -10.53
C GLY A 200 -5.89 -6.44 -11.62
N SER A 201 -5.13 -5.35 -11.50
CA SER A 201 -4.04 -5.00 -12.43
C SER A 201 -2.76 -5.79 -12.16
N LYS A 202 -2.67 -6.47 -11.01
CA LYS A 202 -1.47 -7.20 -10.58
C LYS A 202 -1.77 -8.54 -9.93
N ALA A 203 -0.84 -9.48 -10.08
CA ALA A 203 -0.91 -10.78 -9.41
C ALA A 203 -0.70 -10.61 -7.89
N PRO A 204 -1.36 -11.43 -7.04
CA PRO A 204 -1.30 -11.30 -5.57
C PRO A 204 0.02 -11.82 -4.95
N THR A 205 1.11 -11.85 -5.72
CA THR A 205 2.41 -12.40 -5.29
C THR A 205 3.51 -11.39 -5.51
N ALA A 206 4.32 -11.15 -4.48
CA ALA A 206 5.48 -10.26 -4.54
C ALA A 206 6.58 -10.69 -3.56
N TYR A 207 7.76 -10.12 -3.74
CA TYR A 207 8.94 -10.34 -2.92
C TYR A 207 9.29 -9.07 -2.16
N ILE A 208 9.49 -9.20 -0.85
CA ILE A 208 9.86 -8.11 0.03
C ILE A 208 11.38 -8.07 0.15
N LYS A 209 11.95 -6.94 -0.24
CA LYS A 209 13.35 -6.60 0.02
C LYS A 209 13.42 -5.92 1.38
N LEU A 210 13.95 -6.64 2.38
CA LEU A 210 14.22 -6.10 3.71
C LEU A 210 15.71 -5.84 3.88
N HIS A 211 16.07 -4.60 4.20
CA HIS A 211 17.42 -4.29 4.64
C HIS A 211 17.55 -4.56 6.14
N THR A 212 18.40 -5.51 6.53
CA THR A 212 18.60 -5.95 7.93
C THR A 212 19.06 -4.84 8.89
N LYS A 213 19.55 -3.70 8.37
CA LYS A 213 19.91 -2.50 9.15
C LYS A 213 18.75 -1.53 9.38
N GLN A 214 17.60 -1.71 8.74
CA GLN A 214 16.44 -0.89 9.05
C GLN A 214 16.00 -1.21 10.48
N PRO A 215 15.76 -0.19 11.33
CA PRO A 215 15.24 -0.42 12.66
C PRO A 215 13.95 -1.22 12.55
N ALA A 216 13.87 -2.34 13.28
CA ALA A 216 12.72 -3.22 13.27
C ALA A 216 11.48 -2.45 13.76
N ASN A 217 10.70 -1.93 12.82
CA ASN A 217 9.42 -1.32 13.13
C ASN A 217 8.39 -2.45 13.29
N GLN A 218 8.02 -2.74 14.54
CA GLN A 218 7.02 -3.76 14.87
C GLN A 218 5.70 -3.51 14.12
N HIS A 219 5.31 -2.25 13.93
CA HIS A 219 4.10 -1.92 13.17
C HIS A 219 4.19 -2.37 11.72
N HIS A 220 5.31 -2.10 11.03
CA HIS A 220 5.51 -2.54 9.64
C HIS A 220 5.51 -4.07 9.51
N GLN A 221 6.08 -4.78 10.50
CA GLN A 221 6.06 -6.24 10.50
C GLN A 221 4.63 -6.78 10.64
N THR A 222 3.83 -6.21 11.55
CA THR A 222 2.42 -6.59 11.70
C THR A 222 1.63 -6.32 10.41
N VAL A 223 1.80 -5.15 9.79
CA VAL A 223 1.12 -4.83 8.52
C VAL A 223 1.53 -5.81 7.42
N LEU A 224 2.82 -6.12 7.26
CA LEU A 224 3.29 -7.10 6.29
C LEU A 224 2.68 -8.49 6.50
N GLN A 225 2.57 -8.93 7.76
CA GLN A 225 1.98 -10.23 8.08
C GLN A 225 0.47 -10.26 7.80
N LYS A 226 -0.25 -9.15 8.06
CA LYS A 226 -1.66 -9.00 7.72
C LYS A 226 -1.90 -8.98 6.21
N VAL A 227 -1.07 -8.23 5.46
CA VAL A 227 -1.11 -8.22 3.99
C VAL A 227 -0.82 -9.60 3.43
N ASN A 228 0.20 -10.31 3.94
CA ASN A 228 0.50 -11.67 3.50
C ASN A 228 -0.65 -12.65 3.79
N ALA A 229 -1.31 -12.52 4.95
CA ALA A 229 -2.49 -13.32 5.28
C ALA A 229 -3.63 -13.07 4.28
N PHE A 230 -3.90 -11.79 3.95
CA PHE A 230 -4.88 -11.38 2.96
C PHE A 230 -4.56 -11.96 1.57
N LEU A 231 -3.34 -11.77 1.06
CA LEU A 231 -2.93 -12.26 -0.27
C LEU A 231 -3.02 -13.78 -0.39
N LYS A 232 -2.74 -14.52 0.69
CA LYS A 232 -2.94 -15.99 0.74
C LYS A 232 -4.40 -16.39 0.54
N THR A 233 -5.38 -15.56 0.93
CA THR A 233 -6.80 -15.82 0.63
C THR A 233 -7.15 -15.68 -0.86
N LEU A 234 -6.35 -14.88 -1.57
CA LEU A 234 -6.45 -14.66 -3.02
C LEU A 234 -5.61 -15.68 -3.82
N GLY A 235 -4.90 -16.59 -3.16
CA GLY A 235 -4.03 -17.58 -3.79
C GLY A 235 -2.60 -17.10 -4.08
N GLY A 236 -2.20 -15.93 -3.56
CA GLY A 236 -0.84 -15.40 -3.64
C GLY A 236 -0.11 -15.44 -2.30
N ALA A 237 1.01 -14.72 -2.20
CA ALA A 237 1.79 -14.57 -0.96
C ALA A 237 2.85 -13.47 -1.08
N LEU A 238 3.30 -12.97 0.07
CA LEU A 238 4.56 -12.24 0.17
C LEU A 238 5.69 -13.19 0.56
N TYR A 239 6.82 -13.07 -0.14
CA TYR A 239 8.04 -13.82 0.15
C TYR A 239 9.17 -12.87 0.56
N PHE A 240 10.12 -13.34 1.37
CA PHE A 240 11.35 -12.59 1.57
C PHE A 240 12.31 -12.83 0.42
N LEU A 241 12.85 -11.74 -0.12
CA LEU A 241 13.96 -11.77 -1.06
C LEU A 241 15.27 -11.89 -0.25
N PRO A 242 15.98 -13.04 -0.28
CA PRO A 242 17.29 -13.11 0.33
C PRO A 242 18.26 -12.14 -0.36
N GLU A 243 19.02 -11.36 0.41
CA GLU A 243 20.13 -10.57 -0.14
C GLU A 243 21.14 -11.54 -0.78
N VAL A 244 21.39 -11.36 -2.08
CA VAL A 244 22.33 -12.20 -2.84
C VAL A 244 23.73 -11.99 -2.28
N ALA A 245 24.35 -13.06 -1.78
CA ALA A 245 25.75 -13.02 -1.34
C ALA A 245 26.66 -12.78 -2.55
N VAL A 246 27.70 -11.96 -2.38
CA VAL A 246 28.66 -11.69 -3.45
C VAL A 246 29.47 -12.96 -3.75
N GLU A 247 29.69 -13.26 -5.03
CA GLU A 247 30.42 -14.43 -5.49
C GLU A 247 31.94 -14.27 -5.22
N GLU A 248 32.50 -15.14 -4.38
CA GLU A 248 33.90 -15.06 -3.91
C GLU A 248 34.92 -15.52 -4.97
N ASP A 249 34.55 -16.44 -5.87
CA ASP A 249 35.46 -17.09 -6.83
C ASP A 249 35.21 -16.70 -8.30
N TYR A 250 34.82 -15.44 -8.54
CA TYR A 250 34.49 -14.97 -9.89
C TYR A 250 35.71 -14.88 -10.83
N GLN A 251 35.58 -15.47 -12.02
CA GLN A 251 36.54 -15.32 -13.11
C GLN A 251 36.08 -14.25 -14.11
N PRO A 252 36.86 -13.17 -14.33
CA PRO A 252 36.48 -12.10 -15.24
C PRO A 252 36.28 -12.59 -16.68
N LEU A 253 35.32 -11.98 -17.38
CA LEU A 253 35.01 -12.36 -18.74
C LEU A 253 36.24 -12.17 -19.66
N PRO A 254 36.44 -13.03 -20.67
CA PRO A 254 37.58 -12.94 -21.58
C PRO A 254 37.67 -11.58 -22.29
N GLY A 255 36.53 -11.02 -22.70
CA GLY A 255 36.47 -9.70 -23.36
C GLY A 255 36.98 -8.58 -22.46
N THR A 256 36.57 -8.59 -21.19
CA THR A 256 36.97 -7.60 -20.18
C THR A 256 38.44 -7.72 -19.81
N THR A 257 38.95 -8.95 -19.69
CA THR A 257 40.39 -9.21 -19.49
C THR A 257 41.22 -8.73 -20.68
N THR A 258 40.73 -8.93 -21.90
CA THR A 258 41.39 -8.46 -23.13
C THR A 258 41.44 -6.94 -23.18
N ALA A 259 40.33 -6.27 -22.85
CA ALA A 259 40.28 -4.81 -22.79
C ALA A 259 41.25 -4.24 -21.75
N LEU A 260 41.32 -4.83 -20.54
CA LEU A 260 42.28 -4.44 -19.53
C LEU A 260 43.72 -4.51 -20.05
N GLN A 261 44.09 -5.64 -20.67
CA GLN A 261 45.44 -5.85 -21.18
C GLN A 261 45.78 -4.91 -22.35
N GLN A 262 44.80 -4.55 -23.17
CA GLN A 262 44.98 -3.62 -24.29
C GLN A 262 45.34 -2.21 -23.80
N TYR A 263 44.62 -1.69 -22.79
CA TYR A 263 44.76 -0.30 -22.37
C TYR A 263 45.73 -0.10 -21.18
N TRP A 264 45.93 -1.12 -20.35
CA TRP A 264 46.85 -1.08 -19.19
C TRP A 264 48.07 -1.99 -19.33
N GLY A 265 48.21 -2.69 -20.45
CA GLY A 265 49.39 -3.48 -20.84
C GLY A 265 49.23 -4.98 -20.61
N VAL A 266 49.98 -5.79 -21.35
CA VAL A 266 49.85 -7.27 -21.44
C VAL A 266 50.03 -8.02 -20.11
N LYS A 267 50.58 -7.39 -19.08
CA LYS A 267 50.76 -7.96 -17.74
C LYS A 267 49.70 -7.49 -16.73
N ALA A 268 48.75 -6.66 -17.15
CA ALA A 268 47.71 -6.15 -16.27
C ALA A 268 46.73 -7.28 -15.88
N SER A 269 46.32 -7.28 -14.62
CA SER A 269 45.33 -8.19 -14.06
C SER A 269 44.41 -7.46 -13.09
N PHE A 270 43.17 -7.92 -12.97
CA PHE A 270 42.26 -7.43 -11.94
C PHE A 270 42.80 -7.78 -10.56
N ARG A 271 42.65 -6.85 -9.62
CA ARG A 271 43.02 -7.07 -8.22
C ARG A 271 41.82 -7.63 -7.47
N ASN A 272 42.08 -8.25 -6.32
CA ASN A 272 41.02 -8.58 -5.38
C ASN A 272 40.77 -7.40 -4.44
N LEU A 273 39.50 -7.21 -4.07
CA LEU A 273 39.04 -6.23 -3.11
C LEU A 273 38.47 -6.93 -1.90
N LYS A 274 38.84 -6.43 -0.71
CA LYS A 274 38.23 -6.84 0.55
C LYS A 274 36.95 -6.06 0.77
N VAL A 275 35.84 -6.76 0.76
CA VAL A 275 34.51 -6.18 0.99
C VAL A 275 33.79 -6.97 2.07
N TYR A 276 32.83 -6.35 2.74
CA TYR A 276 31.93 -7.11 3.60
C TYR A 276 31.06 -8.02 2.73
N LYS A 277 30.99 -9.31 3.06
CA LYS A 277 30.16 -10.31 2.37
C LYS A 277 28.71 -9.88 2.26
N ASN A 278 28.24 -9.30 3.36
CA ASN A 278 27.00 -8.59 3.40
C ASN A 278 27.15 -7.48 4.45
N PRO A 279 27.37 -6.22 4.05
CA PRO A 279 27.57 -5.13 5.00
C PRO A 279 26.33 -4.91 5.88
N ASN A 280 25.15 -5.37 5.50
CA ASN A 280 23.90 -5.21 6.23
C ASN A 280 23.73 -6.26 7.34
N SER A 281 24.11 -7.52 7.09
CA SER A 281 23.87 -8.64 8.02
C SER A 281 25.12 -9.20 8.71
N SER A 282 26.32 -8.94 8.17
CA SER A 282 27.56 -9.55 8.66
C SER A 282 28.74 -8.58 8.63
N LYS A 283 29.71 -8.80 9.54
CA LYS A 283 31.03 -8.15 9.49
C LYS A 283 32.08 -9.04 8.82
N GLU A 284 31.66 -10.19 8.29
CA GLU A 284 32.51 -11.09 7.51
C GLU A 284 33.04 -10.34 6.29
N VAL A 285 34.36 -10.36 6.12
CA VAL A 285 35.05 -9.74 4.99
C VAL A 285 35.47 -10.86 4.04
N ILE A 286 35.11 -10.71 2.77
CA ILE A 286 35.46 -11.62 1.68
C ILE A 286 36.33 -10.89 0.67
N ASP A 287 37.12 -11.66 -0.08
CA ASP A 287 37.88 -11.17 -1.21
C ASP A 287 37.05 -11.38 -2.48
N ILE A 288 36.83 -10.31 -3.26
CA ILE A 288 36.12 -10.37 -4.54
C ILE A 288 37.01 -9.83 -5.66
N SER A 289 36.88 -10.36 -6.88
CA SER A 289 37.62 -9.84 -8.03
C SER A 289 37.10 -8.48 -8.47
N GLN A 290 37.98 -7.51 -8.75
CA GLN A 290 37.59 -6.25 -9.41
C GLN A 290 36.94 -6.49 -10.77
N GLY A 291 37.31 -7.59 -11.45
CA GLY A 291 36.70 -7.94 -12.73
C GLY A 291 35.20 -8.21 -12.60
N LEU A 292 34.73 -8.75 -11.47
CA LEU A 292 33.29 -8.94 -11.19
C LEU A 292 32.53 -7.61 -11.26
N ILE A 293 33.09 -6.56 -10.64
CA ILE A 293 32.46 -5.23 -10.61
C ILE A 293 32.41 -4.66 -12.03
N VAL A 294 33.52 -4.76 -12.76
CA VAL A 294 33.62 -4.24 -14.13
C VAL A 294 32.67 -4.98 -15.08
N ASP A 295 32.64 -6.31 -15.01
CA ASP A 295 31.75 -7.14 -15.82
C ASP A 295 30.28 -6.87 -15.49
N THR A 296 29.95 -6.65 -14.22
CA THR A 296 28.59 -6.26 -13.81
C THR A 296 28.20 -4.93 -14.45
N ILE A 297 29.04 -3.89 -14.35
CA ILE A 297 28.76 -2.58 -14.96
C ILE A 297 28.58 -2.67 -16.48
N ILE A 298 29.44 -3.45 -17.16
CA ILE A 298 29.33 -3.67 -18.61
C ILE A 298 28.01 -4.37 -18.94
N GLN A 299 27.64 -5.40 -18.17
CA GLN A 299 26.41 -6.15 -18.38
C GLN A 299 25.17 -5.27 -18.16
N GLU A 300 25.14 -4.47 -17.10
CA GLU A 300 24.03 -3.54 -16.83
C GLU A 300 23.91 -2.47 -17.94
N TYR A 301 25.04 -2.00 -18.48
CA TYR A 301 25.04 -1.10 -19.63
C TYR A 301 24.45 -1.76 -20.89
N GLU A 302 24.87 -2.98 -21.22
CA GLU A 302 24.33 -3.70 -22.38
C GLU A 302 22.85 -4.09 -22.16
N ASN A 303 22.44 -4.42 -20.94
CA ASN A 303 21.03 -4.64 -20.60
C ASN A 303 20.21 -3.36 -20.87
N ALA A 304 20.67 -2.21 -20.39
CA ALA A 304 20.01 -0.93 -20.62
C ALA A 304 19.90 -0.60 -22.12
N LYS A 305 20.97 -0.85 -22.88
CA LYS A 305 21.02 -0.62 -24.32
C LYS A 305 20.09 -1.56 -25.09
N ASP A 306 19.91 -2.79 -24.62
CA ASP A 306 19.02 -3.80 -25.19
C ASP A 306 17.56 -3.68 -24.69
N ASN A 307 17.21 -2.65 -23.91
CA ASN A 307 15.92 -2.52 -23.22
C ASN A 307 15.54 -3.76 -22.39
N LYS A 308 16.54 -4.40 -21.77
CA LYS A 308 16.35 -5.44 -20.76
C LYS A 308 16.33 -4.80 -19.37
N GLU A 309 15.82 -5.55 -18.40
CA GLU A 309 15.83 -5.14 -17.01
C GLU A 309 17.26 -4.91 -16.50
N VAL A 310 17.44 -3.83 -15.72
CA VAL A 310 18.72 -3.38 -15.15
C VAL A 310 18.58 -3.42 -13.62
N ARG A 311 19.61 -3.89 -12.92
CA ARG A 311 19.62 -4.02 -11.45
C ARG A 311 19.90 -2.72 -10.71
#